data_AF-A0A3A4PDA5-F1
#
_entry.id   AF-A0A3A4PDA5-F1
#
_cell.length_a   1.000
_cell.length_b   1.000
_cell.length_c   1.000
_cell.angle_alpha   90.00
_cell.angle_beta   90.00
_cell.angle_gamma   90.00
#
_symmetry.space_group_name_H-M   'P 1'
#
loop_
_entity.id
_entity.type
_entity.pdbx_description
1 polymer ?
#
loop_
_entity_poly.entity_id
_entity_poly.type
_entity_poly.pdbx_seq_one_letter_code
_entity_poly.pdbx_strand_id
1 'polypeptide(L)' 'MSNNVTAEQEKRVALSVQQLENIIRKVIREELMEYTSQEQGILVLNKESPLYEDLNDIHERKKINKLQFHTHEEVWNE' A
#
# COMPACT_ATOMS: atom_id res chain seq x y z
N MET A 1 -25.95 5.04 -47.66
CA MET A 1 -25.21 6.05 -46.86
C MET A 1 -25.83 6.11 -45.46
N SER A 2 -25.38 5.27 -44.54
CA SER A 2 -25.76 5.36 -43.11
C SER A 2 -24.60 4.83 -42.28
N ASN A 3 -23.75 5.74 -41.81
CA ASN A 3 -22.79 5.44 -40.75
C ASN A 3 -23.33 6.08 -39.48
N ASN A 4 -24.10 5.32 -38.71
CA ASN A 4 -24.41 5.69 -37.33
C ASN A 4 -23.16 5.47 -36.50
N VAL A 5 -22.37 6.52 -36.34
CA VAL A 5 -21.30 6.55 -35.35
C VAL A 5 -21.97 6.76 -34.00
N THR A 6 -22.17 5.67 -33.27
CA THR A 6 -22.60 5.73 -31.87
C THR A 6 -21.47 6.36 -31.08
N ALA A 7 -21.60 7.65 -30.77
CA ALA A 7 -20.65 8.35 -29.92
C ALA A 7 -20.68 7.73 -28.53
N GLU A 8 -19.57 7.13 -28.10
CA GLU A 8 -19.37 6.69 -26.72
C GLU A 8 -19.51 7.91 -25.80
N GLN A 9 -20.59 7.95 -25.02
CA GLN A 9 -20.78 9.00 -24.03
C GLN A 9 -19.75 8.80 -22.90
N GLU A 10 -18.75 9.67 -22.85
CA GLU A 10 -17.83 9.76 -21.72
C GLU A 10 -18.59 9.98 -20.41
N LYS A 11 -18.70 8.94 -19.60
CA LYS A 11 -19.35 9.00 -18.30
C LYS A 11 -18.39 9.63 -17.29
N ARG A 12 -18.50 10.94 -17.08
CA ARG A 12 -17.69 11.66 -16.08
C ARG A 12 -18.13 11.25 -14.68
N VAL A 13 -17.23 10.58 -13.96
CA VAL A 13 -17.43 10.22 -12.55
C VAL A 13 -16.74 11.29 -11.70
N ALA A 14 -17.52 11.97 -10.86
CA ALA A 14 -16.95 12.88 -9.85
C ALA A 14 -16.42 12.04 -8.69
N LEU A 15 -15.12 12.12 -8.44
CA LEU A 15 -14.47 11.52 -7.27
C LEU A 15 -14.04 12.62 -6.32
N SER A 16 -14.25 12.41 -5.02
CA SER A 16 -13.56 13.21 -4.01
C SER A 16 -12.05 12.92 -4.05
N VAL A 17 -11.25 13.87 -3.58
CA VAL A 17 -9.78 13.71 -3.44
C VAL A 17 -9.45 12.46 -2.63
N GLN A 18 -10.20 12.18 -1.56
CA GLN A 18 -9.98 10.99 -0.72
C GLN A 18 -10.27 9.68 -1.46
N GLN A 19 -11.33 9.63 -2.26
CA GLN A 19 -11.65 8.45 -3.08
C GLN A 19 -10.59 8.23 -4.15
N LEU A 20 -10.13 9.32 -4.79
CA LEU A 20 -9.06 9.25 -5.78
C LEU A 20 -7.75 8.76 -5.16
N GLU A 21 -7.37 9.26 -3.98
CA GLU A 21 -6.18 8.80 -3.26
C GLU A 21 -6.26 7.30 -2.95
N ASN A 22 -7.42 6.81 -2.49
CA ASN A 22 -7.62 5.40 -2.20
C ASN A 22 -7.49 4.53 -3.46
N ILE A 23 -8.01 4.99 -4.60
CA ILE A 23 -7.89 4.29 -5.89
C ILE A 23 -6.43 4.27 -6.33
N ILE A 24 -5.74 5.42 -6.32
CA ILE A 24 -4.33 5.51 -6.70
C ILE A 24 -3.48 4.60 -5.81
N ARG A 25 -3.70 4.63 -4.50
CA ARG A 25 -2.97 3.80 -3.54
C ARG A 25 -3.22 2.31 -3.77
N LYS A 26 -4.44 1.93 -4.16
CA LYS A 26 -4.76 0.54 -4.52
C LYS A 26 -3.99 0.11 -5.76
N VAL A 27 -4.07 0.88 -6.85
CA VAL A 27 -3.37 0.58 -8.11
C VAL A 27 -1.87 0.47 -7.87
N ILE A 28 -1.26 1.46 -7.21
CA ILE A 28 0.19 1.44 -6.93
C ILE A 28 0.57 0.18 -6.12
N ARG A 29 -0.23 -0.24 -5.14
CA ARG A 29 0.05 -1.46 -4.39
C ARG A 29 -0.01 -2.71 -5.25
N GLU A 30 -1.00 -2.80 -6.13
CA GLU A 30 -1.17 -3.95 -7.04
C GLU A 30 0.03 -4.05 -7.98
N GLU A 31 0.41 -2.95 -8.63
CA GLU A 31 1.58 -2.88 -9.52
C GLU A 31 2.88 -3.22 -8.78
N LEU A 32 3.07 -2.66 -7.57
CA LEU A 32 4.24 -2.97 -6.75
C LEU A 32 4.28 -4.44 -6.35
N MET A 33 3.15 -5.04 -5.95
CA MET A 33 3.08 -6.45 -5.59
C MET A 33 3.39 -7.37 -6.78
N GLU A 34 2.88 -7.02 -7.96
CA GLU A 34 3.19 -7.77 -9.18
C GLU A 34 4.68 -7.70 -9.49
N TYR A 35 5.26 -6.50 -9.45
CA TYR A 35 6.70 -6.29 -9.61
C TYR A 35 7.51 -7.09 -8.59
N THR A 36 7.15 -7.02 -7.31
CA THR A 36 7.90 -7.72 -6.25
C THR A 36 7.78 -9.23 -6.31
N SER A 37 6.70 -9.77 -6.90
CA SER A 37 6.54 -11.21 -7.10
C SER A 37 7.47 -11.78 -8.18
N GLN A 38 7.98 -10.93 -9.08
CA GLN A 38 8.84 -11.33 -10.20
C GLN A 38 10.34 -11.14 -9.92
N GLU A 39 10.70 -10.24 -8.99
CA GLU A 39 12.08 -9.93 -8.64
C GLU A 39 12.65 -10.88 -7.57
N GLN A 40 13.74 -11.57 -7.90
CA GLN A 40 14.52 -12.37 -6.96
C GLN A 40 15.36 -11.46 -6.07
N GLY A 41 14.78 -10.99 -4.97
CA GLY A 41 15.48 -10.12 -4.02
C GLY A 41 14.56 -9.44 -3.01
N ILE A 42 13.24 -9.47 -3.23
CA ILE A 42 12.27 -8.89 -2.32
C ILE A 42 11.77 -9.96 -1.36
N LEU A 43 12.13 -9.81 -0.08
CA LEU A 43 11.72 -10.70 0.99
C LEU A 43 10.22 -10.53 1.25
N VAL A 44 9.41 -11.51 0.86
CA VAL A 44 8.00 -11.58 1.26
C VAL A 44 7.93 -12.02 2.72
N LEU A 45 7.46 -11.12 3.58
CA LEU A 45 7.19 -11.42 4.99
C LEU A 45 5.85 -12.13 5.08
N ASN A 46 5.90 -13.47 5.12
CA ASN A 46 4.73 -14.30 5.39
C ASN A 46 4.35 -14.27 6.88
N LYS A 47 3.18 -14.82 7.23
CA LYS A 47 2.67 -14.81 8.61
C LYS A 47 3.50 -15.67 9.55
N GLU A 48 4.22 -16.62 8.99
CA GLU A 48 5.10 -17.53 9.70
C GLU A 48 6.47 -16.89 10.00
N SER A 49 6.76 -15.73 9.41
CA SER A 49 8.00 -14.98 9.66
C SER A 49 8.02 -14.47 11.10
N PRO A 50 9.11 -14.67 11.85
CA PRO A 50 9.28 -14.10 13.18
C PRO A 50 9.06 -12.58 13.23
N LEU A 51 9.35 -11.88 12.13
CA LEU A 51 9.19 -10.42 12.01
C LEU A 51 7.74 -9.98 11.72
N TYR A 52 6.85 -10.90 11.35
CA TYR A 52 5.47 -10.54 10.98
C TYR A 52 4.70 -9.97 12.18
N GLU A 53 4.81 -10.63 13.33
CA GLU A 53 4.13 -10.18 14.56
C GLU A 53 4.68 -8.84 15.06
N ASP A 54 6.01 -8.64 14.98
CA ASP A 54 6.64 -7.37 15.34
C ASP A 54 6.12 -6.21 14.50
N LEU A 55 5.99 -6.42 13.18
CA LEU A 55 5.47 -5.40 12.27
C LEU A 55 3.97 -5.15 12.48
N ASN A 56 3.21 -6.20 12.83
CA ASN A 56 1.80 -6.08 13.15
C ASN A 56 1.60 -5.27 14.45
N ASP A 57 2.40 -5.52 15.49
CA ASP A 57 2.41 -4.74 16.72
C ASP A 57 2.76 -3.26 16.47
N ILE A 58 3.79 -2.98 15.66
CA ILE A 58 4.14 -1.62 15.23
C ILE A 58 2.97 -0.95 14.50
N HIS A 59 2.28 -1.70 13.64
CA HIS A 59 1.13 -1.21 12.89
C HIS A 59 -0.05 -0.84 13.81
N GLU A 60 -0.36 -1.68 14.80
CA GLU A 60 -1.40 -1.40 15.78
C GLU A 60 -1.03 -0.20 16.66
N ARG A 61 0.23 -0.13 17.14
CA ARG A 61 0.72 1.03 17.90
C ARG A 61 0.64 2.34 17.12
N LYS A 62 0.87 2.30 15.80
CA LYS A 62 0.69 3.46 14.92
C LYS A 62 -0.76 3.95 14.90
N LYS A 63 -1.75 3.05 14.81
CA LYS A 63 -3.17 3.42 14.77
C LYS A 63 -3.61 4.18 16.03
N ILE A 64 -3.04 3.82 17.18
CA ILE A 64 -3.35 4.44 18.47
C ILE A 64 -2.37 5.57 18.85
N ASN A 65 -1.53 6.04 17.92
CA ASN A 65 -0.50 7.07 18.14
C ASN A 65 0.45 6.78 19.32
N LYS A 66 0.77 5.51 19.58
CA LYS A 66 1.70 5.08 20.64
C LYS A 66 3.02 4.54 20.10
N LEU A 67 3.46 5.01 18.94
CA LEU A 67 4.78 4.68 18.42
C LEU A 67 5.85 5.23 19.38
N GLN A 68 6.63 4.33 19.96
CA GLN A 68 7.82 4.66 20.73
C GLN A 68 9.03 4.30 19.87
N PHE A 69 9.83 5.31 19.55
CA PHE A 69 11.10 5.13 18.86
C PHE A 69 12.20 5.23 19.89
N HIS A 70 13.07 4.23 19.89
CA HIS A 70 14.26 4.25 20.73
C HIS A 70 15.47 4.65 19.89
N THR A 71 16.38 5.41 20.48
CA THR A 71 17.66 5.73 19.84
C THR A 71 18.57 4.49 19.84
N HIS A 72 19.61 4.52 19.00
CA HIS A 72 20.60 3.43 18.97
C HIS A 72 21.28 3.27 20.34
N GLU A 73 21.67 4.37 20.97
CA GLU A 73 22.29 4.40 22.29
C GLU A 73 21.38 3.76 23.36
N GLU A 74 20.07 4.05 23.32
CA GLU A 74 19.08 3.53 24.28
C GLU A 74 18.92 2.00 24.26
N VAL A 75 19.15 1.38 23.11
CA VAL A 75 18.93 -0.07 22.95
C VAL A 75 20.25 -0.85 23.01
N TRP A 76 21.38 -0.24 22.63
CA TRP A 76 22.69 -0.91 22.59
C TRP A 76 23.58 -0.63 23.82
N ASN A 77 23.23 0.31 24.70
CA ASN A 77 24.00 0.65 25.92
C ASN A 77 25.50 0.81 25.66
N GLU A 78 25.89 1.54 24.60
CA GLU A 78 27.30 1.90 24.34
C GLU A 78 27.80 3.04 25.22
#